data_AF-A0A7S0ENI6-F1
#
_entry.id   AF-A0A7S0ENI6-F1
#
_cell.length_a   1.000
_cell.length_b   1.000
_cell.length_c   1.000
_cell.angle_alpha   90.00
_cell.angle_beta   90.00
_cell.angle_gamma   90.00
#
_symmetry.space_group_name_H-M   'P 1'
#
loop_
_entity.id
_entity.type
_entity.pdbx_description
1 polymer ?
#
loop_
_entity_poly.entity_id
_entity_poly.type
_entity_poly.pdbx_seq_one_letter_code
_entity_poly.pdbx_strand_id
1 'polypeptide(L)'
;AVGDAGAEGDAEEMRRAGALLQRLQRRDLYRFVGTVQLSPATDGQPAPDAGLLKGTPAALKAVASEIVQIACDLGGAGALRAEDLIVDLRRVSYGCRSDNPLQRIRWYDAKQAQGEGEGEYLRARRLPVETRAATPRAFEEVSLRVFLTAPDAGGLDGARAAFRLWSERNEVCDEID
;
A
#
# COMPACT_ATOMS: atom_id res chain seq x y z
N ALA A 1 5.82 -37.17 30.44
CA ALA A 1 6.01 -37.08 28.99
C ALA A 1 5.37 -35.80 28.49
N VAL A 2 6.09 -34.68 28.56
CA VAL A 2 5.71 -33.35 28.04
C VAL A 2 7.04 -32.76 27.58
N GLY A 3 7.35 -32.84 26.29
CA GLY A 3 8.67 -32.42 25.80
C GLY A 3 8.91 -32.50 24.30
N ASP A 4 8.05 -33.16 23.52
CA ASP A 4 8.34 -33.43 22.09
C ASP A 4 7.59 -32.49 21.12
N ALA A 5 6.42 -31.98 21.50
CA ALA A 5 5.57 -31.17 20.62
C ALA A 5 6.17 -29.80 20.24
N GLY A 6 7.08 -29.25 21.07
CA GLY A 6 7.76 -27.98 20.77
C GLY A 6 8.85 -28.12 19.71
N ALA A 7 9.61 -29.21 19.76
CA ALA A 7 10.72 -29.44 18.83
C ALA A 7 10.24 -29.78 17.40
N GLU A 8 9.10 -30.47 17.27
CA GLU A 8 8.50 -30.76 15.97
C GLU A 8 7.91 -29.51 15.30
N GLY A 9 7.33 -28.59 16.08
CA GLY A 9 6.81 -27.31 15.58
C GLY A 9 7.91 -26.42 14.99
N ASP A 10 9.02 -26.29 15.72
CA ASP A 10 10.18 -25.49 15.29
C ASP A 10 10.82 -26.06 14.01
N ALA A 11 10.89 -27.39 13.89
CA ALA A 11 11.43 -28.05 12.71
C ALA A 11 10.54 -27.87 11.46
N GLU A 12 9.21 -27.88 11.62
CA GLU A 12 8.25 -27.60 10.54
C GLU A 12 8.33 -26.13 10.09
N GLU A 13 8.37 -25.19 11.04
CA GLU A 13 8.50 -23.76 10.74
C GLU A 13 9.80 -23.46 9.99
N MET A 14 10.92 -24.03 10.45
CA MET A 14 12.22 -23.86 9.81
C MET A 14 12.25 -24.49 8.41
N ARG A 15 11.53 -25.60 8.19
CA ARG A 15 11.38 -26.20 6.86
C ARG A 15 10.59 -25.28 5.92
N ARG A 16 9.50 -24.67 6.40
CA ARG A 16 8.70 -23.71 5.61
C ARG A 16 9.51 -22.46 5.27
N ALA A 17 10.24 -21.91 6.23
CA ALA A 17 11.13 -20.77 6.02
C ALA A 17 12.22 -21.10 4.98
N GLY A 18 12.85 -22.28 5.09
CA GLY A 18 13.83 -22.77 4.12
C GLY A 18 13.25 -22.89 2.71
N ALA A 19 12.02 -23.38 2.56
CA ALA A 19 11.35 -23.47 1.26
C ALA A 19 11.10 -22.09 0.63
N LEU A 20 10.69 -21.08 1.42
CA LEU A 20 10.52 -19.71 0.94
C LEU A 20 11.84 -19.09 0.45
N LEU A 21 12.94 -19.30 1.18
CA LEU A 21 14.27 -18.83 0.76
C LEU A 21 14.74 -19.49 -0.54
N GLN A 22 14.47 -20.78 -0.72
CA GLN A 22 14.79 -21.49 -1.97
C GLN A 22 14.00 -20.94 -3.16
N ARG A 23 12.71 -20.59 -2.97
CA ARG A 23 11.91 -19.93 -4.00
C ARG A 23 12.50 -18.58 -4.40
N LEU A 24 12.91 -17.78 -3.42
CA LEU A 24 13.56 -16.49 -3.66
C LEU A 24 14.84 -16.64 -4.49
N GLN A 25 15.69 -17.62 -4.15
CA GLN A 25 16.93 -17.92 -4.91
C GLN A 25 16.64 -18.31 -6.36
N ARG A 26 15.55 -19.04 -6.60
CA ARG A 26 15.11 -19.46 -7.94
C ARG A 26 14.31 -18.40 -8.69
N ARG A 27 14.08 -17.23 -8.08
CA ARG A 27 13.16 -16.18 -8.59
C ARG A 27 11.75 -16.69 -8.85
N ASP A 28 11.32 -17.71 -8.10
CA ASP A 28 9.95 -18.20 -8.08
C ASP A 28 9.10 -17.30 -7.17
N LEU A 29 8.89 -16.06 -7.64
CA LEU A 29 8.20 -15.01 -6.91
C LEU A 29 6.68 -15.12 -7.09
N TYR A 30 5.94 -14.54 -6.15
CA TYR A 30 4.49 -14.37 -6.29
C TYR A 30 4.15 -13.59 -7.56
N ARG A 31 3.06 -13.98 -8.20
CA ARG A 31 2.65 -13.38 -9.47
C ARG A 31 1.82 -12.14 -9.21
N PHE A 32 2.17 -11.03 -9.86
CA PHE A 32 1.43 -9.79 -9.73
C PHE A 32 0.10 -9.85 -10.48
N VAL A 33 -0.99 -9.61 -9.75
CA VAL A 33 -2.36 -9.56 -10.26
C VAL A 33 -2.67 -8.14 -10.73
N GLY A 34 -2.47 -7.14 -9.87
CA GLY A 34 -2.76 -5.74 -10.20
C GLY A 34 -2.56 -4.78 -9.03
N THR A 35 -2.71 -3.50 -9.31
CA THR A 35 -2.66 -2.41 -8.34
C THR A 35 -3.74 -1.38 -8.65
N VAL A 36 -4.24 -0.73 -7.62
CA VAL A 36 -5.30 0.28 -7.73
C VAL A 36 -5.06 1.38 -6.70
N GLN A 37 -5.31 2.64 -7.08
CA GLN A 37 -5.19 3.78 -6.17
C GLN A 37 -6.51 4.02 -5.44
N LEU A 38 -6.46 4.11 -4.11
CA LEU A 38 -7.64 4.25 -3.25
C LEU A 38 -8.09 5.71 -3.08
N SER A 39 -7.83 6.54 -4.09
CA SER A 39 -7.91 8.02 -4.11
C SER A 39 -6.80 8.75 -3.34
N PRO A 40 -6.26 9.85 -3.89
CA PRO A 40 -5.28 10.68 -3.21
C PRO A 40 -5.91 11.46 -2.05
N ALA A 41 -5.25 11.48 -0.89
CA ALA A 41 -5.58 12.42 0.18
C ALA A 41 -5.44 13.85 -0.35
N THR A 42 -6.53 14.60 -0.45
CA THR A 42 -6.43 16.04 -0.74
C THR A 42 -5.81 16.75 0.47
N ASP A 43 -5.00 17.81 0.28
CA ASP A 43 -4.35 18.53 1.38
C ASP A 43 -5.31 18.82 2.56
N GLY A 44 -4.99 18.30 3.75
CA GLY A 44 -5.78 18.44 4.98
C GLY A 44 -7.06 17.60 5.08
N GLN A 45 -7.40 16.80 4.06
CA GLN A 45 -8.39 15.73 4.15
C GLN A 45 -7.63 14.41 4.30
N PRO A 46 -7.92 13.58 5.30
CA PRO A 46 -7.36 12.23 5.32
C PRO A 46 -7.71 11.56 3.99
N ALA A 47 -6.76 10.79 3.41
CA ALA A 47 -7.14 9.77 2.43
C ALA A 47 -8.35 9.03 2.99
N PRO A 48 -9.32 8.60 2.17
CA PRO A 48 -10.50 7.89 2.65
C PRO A 48 -10.11 6.54 3.30
N ASP A 49 -9.56 6.62 4.51
CA ASP A 49 -9.42 5.55 5.50
C ASP A 49 -10.81 5.19 6.07
N ALA A 50 -11.85 5.96 5.70
CA ALA A 50 -13.23 5.82 6.14
C ALA A 50 -14.01 4.91 5.18
N GLY A 51 -13.71 3.61 5.19
CA GLY A 51 -14.63 2.64 4.59
C GLY A 51 -14.00 1.28 4.35
N LEU A 52 -13.19 1.18 3.29
CA LEU A 52 -12.82 -0.11 2.72
C LEU A 52 -11.58 -0.75 3.36
N LEU A 53 -10.57 0.04 3.74
CA LEU A 53 -9.22 -0.49 4.00
C LEU A 53 -8.50 0.24 5.14
N LYS A 54 -8.81 -0.10 6.39
CA LYS A 54 -8.01 0.34 7.56
C LYS A 54 -6.58 -0.24 7.59
N GLY A 55 -6.17 -0.98 6.56
CA GLY A 55 -4.90 -1.72 6.52
C GLY A 55 -4.81 -2.82 7.57
N THR A 56 -5.93 -3.21 8.19
CA THR A 56 -5.93 -4.30 9.17
C THR A 56 -5.86 -5.64 8.44
N PRO A 57 -5.21 -6.67 9.02
CA PRO A 57 -5.17 -8.00 8.42
C PRO A 57 -6.56 -8.55 8.07
N ALA A 58 -7.57 -8.24 8.90
CA ALA A 58 -8.96 -8.64 8.66
C ALA A 58 -9.57 -7.96 7.42
N ALA A 59 -9.33 -6.66 7.21
CA ALA A 59 -9.85 -5.94 6.05
C ALA A 59 -9.18 -6.43 4.74
N LEU A 60 -7.87 -6.66 4.77
CA LEU A 60 -7.15 -7.19 3.61
C LEU A 60 -7.61 -8.61 3.25
N LYS A 61 -7.90 -9.44 4.26
CA LYS A 61 -8.49 -10.76 4.05
C LYS A 61 -9.91 -10.70 3.48
N ALA A 62 -10.71 -9.72 3.88
CA ALA A 62 -12.05 -9.50 3.31
C ALA A 62 -11.95 -9.19 1.80
N VAL A 63 -11.04 -8.28 1.41
CA VAL A 63 -10.79 -7.97 -0.01
C VAL A 63 -10.34 -9.20 -0.79
N ALA A 64 -9.40 -10.00 -0.25
CA ALA A 64 -9.00 -11.25 -0.89
C ALA A 64 -10.21 -12.20 -1.11
N SER A 65 -11.10 -12.29 -0.12
CA SER A 65 -12.30 -13.13 -0.19
C SER A 65 -13.31 -12.63 -1.23
N GLU A 66 -13.49 -11.32 -1.34
CA GLU A 66 -14.35 -10.71 -2.36
C GLU A 66 -13.83 -10.95 -3.78
N ILE A 67 -12.52 -10.79 -4.01
CA ILE A 67 -11.89 -11.06 -5.30
C ILE A 67 -12.08 -12.53 -5.69
N VAL A 68 -11.89 -13.46 -4.74
CA VAL A 68 -12.12 -14.90 -4.98
C VAL A 68 -13.58 -15.18 -5.31
N GLN A 69 -14.52 -14.57 -4.59
CA GLN A 69 -15.95 -14.74 -4.87
C GLN A 69 -16.27 -14.29 -6.30
N ILE A 70 -15.75 -13.14 -6.72
CA ILE A 70 -15.92 -12.64 -8.09
C ILE A 70 -15.30 -13.62 -9.11
N ALA A 71 -14.11 -14.17 -8.83
CA ALA A 71 -13.46 -15.15 -9.71
C ALA A 71 -14.31 -16.43 -9.87
N CYS A 72 -14.95 -16.89 -8.79
CA CYS A 72 -15.89 -18.00 -8.80
C CYS A 72 -17.13 -17.69 -9.66
N ASP A 73 -17.70 -16.50 -9.50
CA ASP A 73 -18.89 -16.06 -10.24
C ASP A 73 -18.63 -15.95 -11.76
N LEU A 74 -17.42 -15.57 -12.16
CA LEU A 74 -17.00 -15.47 -13.56
C LEU A 74 -16.73 -16.83 -14.22
N GLY A 75 -16.84 -17.94 -13.49
CA GLY A 75 -16.54 -19.28 -14.00
C GLY A 75 -15.05 -19.55 -14.27
N GLY A 76 -14.18 -18.64 -13.82
CA GLY A 76 -12.72 -18.72 -14.01
C GLY A 76 -11.98 -19.51 -12.92
N ALA A 77 -12.67 -19.97 -11.88
CA ALA A 77 -12.03 -20.52 -10.70
C ALA A 77 -11.95 -22.06 -10.72
N GLY A 78 -10.92 -22.58 -11.37
CA GLY A 78 -10.28 -23.79 -10.86
C GLY A 78 -9.59 -23.46 -9.54
N ALA A 79 -10.26 -23.71 -8.41
CA ALA A 79 -9.68 -23.79 -7.06
C ALA A 79 -8.96 -22.55 -6.46
N LEU A 80 -9.17 -21.32 -6.93
CA LEU A 80 -8.60 -20.13 -6.28
C LEU A 80 -9.19 -19.95 -4.87
N ARG A 81 -8.34 -19.80 -3.85
CA ARG A 81 -8.75 -19.54 -2.47
C ARG A 81 -8.23 -18.17 -1.99
N ALA A 82 -8.83 -17.63 -0.94
CA ALA A 82 -8.40 -16.35 -0.38
C ALA A 82 -6.97 -16.39 0.14
N GLU A 83 -6.56 -17.52 0.72
CA GLU A 83 -5.18 -17.80 1.14
C GLU A 83 -4.16 -17.85 -0.01
N ASP A 84 -4.61 -17.98 -1.26
CA ASP A 84 -3.74 -17.91 -2.42
C ASP A 84 -3.45 -16.46 -2.84
N LEU A 85 -4.15 -15.48 -2.27
CA LEU A 85 -3.97 -14.07 -2.56
C LEU A 85 -3.26 -13.33 -1.41
N ILE A 86 -2.23 -12.58 -1.75
CA ILE A 86 -1.65 -11.56 -0.88
C ILE A 86 -2.19 -10.21 -1.32
N VAL A 87 -2.89 -9.55 -0.40
CA VAL A 87 -3.39 -8.20 -0.57
C VAL A 87 -2.56 -7.28 0.32
N ASP A 88 -1.82 -6.37 -0.31
CA ASP A 88 -0.89 -5.44 0.33
C ASP A 88 -1.41 -4.00 0.21
N LEU A 89 -1.38 -3.27 1.32
CA LEU A 89 -1.74 -1.85 1.35
C LEU A 89 -0.46 -1.02 1.44
N ARG A 90 -0.07 -0.44 0.31
CA ARG A 90 1.11 0.43 0.24
C ARG A 90 0.70 1.89 0.49
N ARG A 91 1.46 2.55 1.37
CA ARG A 91 1.38 3.99 1.63
C ARG A 91 2.70 4.65 1.25
N VAL A 92 2.64 5.64 0.37
CA VAL A 92 3.78 6.48 0.01
C VAL A 92 3.47 7.89 0.47
N SER A 93 4.33 8.47 1.31
CA SER A 93 4.16 9.85 1.79
C SER A 93 5.50 10.55 1.94
N TYR A 94 5.46 11.87 2.10
CA TYR A 94 6.65 12.69 2.36
C TYR A 94 7.09 12.67 3.84
N GLY A 95 6.82 11.57 4.56
CA GLY A 95 7.18 11.38 5.97
C GLY A 95 6.20 12.01 6.98
N CYS A 96 5.15 12.69 6.52
CA CYS A 96 4.11 13.31 7.36
C CYS A 96 2.68 12.86 6.98
N ARG A 97 2.51 11.64 6.44
CA ARG A 97 1.21 11.16 5.91
C ARG A 97 0.62 12.18 4.92
N SER A 98 -0.67 12.45 5.00
CA SER A 98 -1.38 13.42 4.14
C SER A 98 -1.01 14.88 4.40
N ASP A 99 -0.21 15.19 5.43
CA ASP A 99 0.20 16.57 5.71
C ASP A 99 1.33 17.01 4.79
N ASN A 100 1.25 18.25 4.30
CA ASN A 100 2.36 18.91 3.64
C ASN A 100 3.51 19.16 4.64
N PRO A 101 4.69 18.49 4.51
CA PRO A 101 5.79 18.67 5.45
C PRO A 101 6.37 20.10 5.42
N LEU A 102 6.22 20.84 4.32
CA LEU A 102 6.70 22.22 4.21
C LEU A 102 5.97 23.18 5.15
N GLN A 103 4.78 22.83 5.63
CA GLN A 103 4.07 23.60 6.65
C GLN A 103 4.76 23.54 8.02
N ARG A 104 5.60 22.53 8.25
CA ARG A 104 6.37 22.33 9.49
C ARG A 104 7.76 22.96 9.41
N ILE A 105 8.18 23.41 8.24
CA ILE A 105 9.48 24.06 8.02
C ILE A 105 9.35 25.56 8.26
N ARG A 106 10.35 26.11 8.95
CA ARG A 106 10.51 27.54 9.20
C ARG A 106 11.58 28.09 8.28
N TRP A 107 11.25 29.15 7.54
CA TRP A 107 12.16 29.79 6.60
C TRP A 107 12.69 31.10 7.18
N TYR A 108 13.93 31.45 6.86
CA TYR A 108 14.55 32.74 7.21
C TYR A 108 15.16 33.40 5.97
N ASP A 109 15.30 34.72 6.02
CA ASP A 109 15.91 35.49 4.94
C ASP A 109 17.44 35.59 5.15
N ALA A 110 18.22 35.32 4.11
CA ALA A 110 19.68 35.43 4.15
C ALA A 110 20.15 36.86 4.48
N LYS A 111 19.41 37.89 4.05
CA LYS A 111 19.71 39.29 4.38
C LYS A 111 19.49 39.60 5.86
N GLN A 112 18.47 38.98 6.46
CA GLN A 112 18.24 39.05 7.91
C GLN A 112 19.32 38.29 8.69
N ALA A 113 19.82 37.17 8.16
CA ALA A 113 20.91 36.42 8.78
C ALA A 113 22.26 37.17 8.75
N GLN A 114 22.46 38.10 7.82
CA GLN A 114 23.66 38.93 7.70
C GLN A 114 23.60 40.26 8.47
N GLY A 115 22.52 40.52 9.21
CA GLY A 115 22.41 41.69 10.09
C GLY A 115 21.96 42.98 9.40
N GLU A 116 21.50 42.92 8.14
CA GLU A 116 20.97 44.10 7.41
C GLU A 116 19.46 44.34 7.68
N GLY A 117 18.84 43.57 8.57
CA GLY A 117 17.45 43.76 9.00
C GLY A 117 17.38 44.46 10.35
N GLU A 118 16.50 45.46 10.49
CA GLU A 118 16.23 46.16 11.75
C GLU A 118 15.90 45.17 12.87
N GLY A 119 16.88 44.87 13.74
CA GLY A 119 16.76 44.44 15.15
C GLY A 119 15.84 43.26 15.52
N GLU A 120 15.12 42.65 14.60
CA GLU A 120 14.12 41.63 14.89
C GLU A 120 14.71 40.25 14.61
N TYR A 121 14.84 39.46 15.68
CA TYR A 121 15.08 38.02 15.68
C TYR A 121 14.55 37.36 14.39
N LEU A 122 15.37 36.54 13.74
CA LEU A 122 15.03 35.75 12.54
C LEU A 122 13.57 35.29 12.58
N ARG A 123 12.67 36.05 11.96
CA ARG A 123 11.23 35.74 12.01
C ARG A 123 10.99 34.60 11.06
N ALA A 124 10.97 33.39 11.60
CA ALA A 124 10.55 32.20 10.91
C ALA A 124 9.20 32.43 10.20
N ARG A 125 9.16 32.33 8.87
CA ARG A 125 7.92 32.43 8.08
C ARG A 125 7.47 31.04 7.63
N ARG A 126 6.16 30.87 7.47
CA ARG A 126 5.58 29.71 6.77
C ARG A 126 5.73 29.91 5.25
N LEU A 127 5.70 28.81 4.51
CA LEU A 127 5.78 28.80 3.06
C LEU A 127 4.74 29.77 2.44
N PRO A 128 5.13 30.68 1.53
CA PRO A 128 4.20 31.58 0.84
C PRO A 128 3.09 30.82 0.10
N VAL A 129 1.90 31.43 -0.01
CA VAL A 129 0.76 30.82 -0.72
C VAL A 129 1.10 30.57 -2.20
N GLU A 130 1.96 31.39 -2.80
CA GLU A 130 2.39 31.27 -4.20
C GLU A 130 3.12 29.96 -4.51
N THR A 131 3.81 29.37 -3.53
CA THR A 131 4.52 28.09 -3.72
C THR A 131 3.57 26.90 -3.75
N ARG A 132 2.29 27.07 -3.39
CA ARG A 132 1.28 26.00 -3.47
C ARG A 132 1.04 25.52 -4.91
N ALA A 133 1.24 26.37 -5.90
CA ALA A 133 1.13 25.98 -7.31
C ALA A 133 2.25 25.01 -7.74
N ALA A 134 3.38 25.01 -7.03
CA ALA A 134 4.53 24.14 -7.29
C ALA A 134 4.59 22.91 -6.37
N THR A 135 3.67 22.79 -5.40
CA THR A 135 3.60 21.63 -4.50
C THR A 135 2.63 20.57 -5.02
N PRO A 136 2.89 19.28 -4.72
CA PRO A 136 1.91 18.23 -4.93
C PRO A 136 0.55 18.58 -4.32
N ARG A 137 -0.54 18.19 -4.99
CA ARG A 137 -1.92 18.37 -4.46
C ARG A 137 -2.25 17.40 -3.33
N ALA A 138 -1.50 16.30 -3.26
CA ALA A 138 -1.59 15.25 -2.27
C ALA A 138 -0.19 14.89 -1.78
N PHE A 139 -0.05 14.67 -0.48
CA PHE A 139 1.22 14.30 0.16
C PHE A 139 1.27 12.85 0.63
N GLU A 140 0.16 12.13 0.46
CA GLU A 140 0.05 10.68 0.67
C GLU A 140 -0.69 10.04 -0.50
N GLU A 141 -0.11 8.95 -1.00
CA GLU A 141 -0.71 8.04 -1.96
C GLU A 141 -0.91 6.70 -1.26
N VAL A 142 -2.13 6.15 -1.37
CA VAL A 142 -2.48 4.84 -0.86
C VAL A 142 -2.90 3.95 -2.03
N SER A 143 -2.20 2.84 -2.20
CA SER A 143 -2.46 1.87 -3.27
C SER A 143 -2.66 0.48 -2.69
N LEU A 144 -3.64 -0.26 -3.21
CA LEU A 144 -3.81 -1.69 -2.93
C LEU A 144 -3.11 -2.50 -4.02
N ARG A 145 -2.33 -3.51 -3.62
CA ARG A 145 -1.61 -4.41 -4.52
C ARG A 145 -2.01 -5.84 -4.26
N VAL A 146 -2.22 -6.61 -5.33
CA VAL A 146 -2.66 -8.00 -5.22
C VAL A 146 -1.64 -8.92 -5.90
N PHE A 147 -1.28 -10.00 -5.21
CA PHE A 147 -0.37 -11.02 -5.70
C PHE A 147 -0.99 -12.40 -5.52
N LEU A 148 -0.72 -13.31 -6.45
CA LEU A 148 -1.07 -14.73 -6.37
C LEU A 148 0.15 -15.52 -5.86
N THR A 149 -0.02 -16.31 -4.81
CA THR A 149 1.04 -17.10 -4.18
C THR A 149 1.31 -18.43 -4.89
N ALA A 150 0.28 -18.93 -5.60
CA ALA A 150 0.31 -20.15 -6.38
C ALA A 150 1.23 -20.00 -7.61
N PRO A 151 2.23 -20.90 -7.78
CA PRO A 151 3.18 -20.83 -8.88
C PRO A 151 2.60 -21.34 -10.20
N ASP A 152 1.55 -22.16 -10.17
CA ASP A 152 0.81 -22.64 -11.33
C ASP A 152 -0.11 -21.54 -11.87
N ALA A 153 0.21 -21.06 -13.06
CA ALA A 153 -0.40 -19.90 -13.71
C ALA A 153 -1.91 -20.01 -13.99
N GLY A 154 -2.55 -21.15 -13.69
CA GLY A 154 -3.94 -21.43 -14.03
C GLY A 154 -4.96 -20.48 -13.38
N GLY A 155 -4.63 -19.89 -12.23
CA GLY A 155 -5.50 -18.94 -11.52
C GLY A 155 -5.25 -17.46 -11.82
N LEU A 156 -4.18 -17.12 -12.57
CA LEU A 156 -3.73 -15.72 -12.70
C LEU A 156 -4.69 -14.87 -13.52
N ASP A 157 -5.16 -15.37 -14.66
CA ASP A 157 -6.06 -14.61 -15.54
C ASP A 157 -7.44 -14.44 -14.89
N GLY A 158 -7.92 -15.47 -14.16
CA GLY A 158 -9.12 -15.38 -13.35
C GLY A 158 -8.99 -14.35 -12.22
N ALA A 159 -7.86 -14.35 -11.50
CA ALA A 159 -7.58 -13.37 -10.46
C ALA A 159 -7.50 -11.94 -11.02
N ARG A 160 -6.90 -11.74 -12.21
CA ARG A 160 -6.82 -10.44 -12.88
C ARG A 160 -8.20 -9.91 -13.29
N ALA A 161 -9.01 -10.75 -13.94
CA ALA A 161 -10.36 -10.39 -14.34
C ALA A 161 -11.23 -10.06 -13.12
N ALA A 162 -11.12 -10.86 -12.06
CA ALA A 162 -11.85 -10.63 -10.82
C ALA A 162 -11.38 -9.37 -10.09
N PHE A 163 -10.07 -9.12 -10.04
CA PHE A 163 -9.53 -7.90 -9.44
C PHE A 163 -9.97 -6.64 -10.20
N ARG A 164 -9.96 -6.65 -11.53
CA ARG A 164 -10.47 -5.53 -12.34
C ARG A 164 -11.94 -5.24 -12.03
N LEU A 165 -12.79 -6.28 -12.01
CA LEU A 165 -14.21 -6.10 -11.69
C LEU A 165 -14.42 -5.65 -10.24
N TRP A 166 -13.57 -6.11 -9.30
CA TRP A 166 -13.55 -5.60 -7.94
C TRP A 166 -13.20 -4.11 -7.90
N SER A 167 -12.18 -3.67 -8.65
CA SER A 167 -11.80 -2.25 -8.74
C SER A 167 -12.97 -1.41 -9.28
N GLU A 168 -13.60 -1.84 -10.37
CA GLU A 168 -14.75 -1.17 -10.99
C GLU A 168 -15.92 -1.03 -10.00
N ARG A 169 -16.27 -2.12 -9.28
CA ARG A 169 -17.37 -2.13 -8.30
C ARG A 169 -17.13 -1.20 -7.10
N ASN A 170 -15.87 -0.97 -6.76
CA ASN A 170 -15.48 -0.13 -5.63
C ASN A 170 -15.13 1.31 -6.06
N GLU A 171 -15.34 1.65 -7.33
CA GLU A 171 -15.07 2.98 -7.90
C GLU A 171 -13.64 3.48 -7.62
N VAL A 172 -12.69 2.55 -7.58
CA VAL A 172 -11.27 2.84 -7.34
C VAL A 172 -10.53 2.81 -8.68
N CYS A 173 -9.68 3.81 -8.90
CA CYS A 173 -8.99 3.98 -10.19
C CYS A 173 -7.89 2.93 -10.33
N ASP A 174 -7.98 2.13 -11.39
CA ASP A 174 -6.81 1.43 -11.92
C ASP A 174 -5.75 2.51 -12.26
N GLU A 175 -4.48 2.19 -11.97
CA GLU A 175 -3.36 3.12 -12.21
C GLU A 175 -3.45 3.70 -13.62
N ILE A 176 -3.37 5.03 -13.74
CA ILE A 176 -3.31 5.72 -15.03
C ILE A 176 -2.01 5.26 -15.72
N ASP A 177 -2.14 4.57 -16.86
CA ASP A 177 -1.03 4.23 -17.77
C ASP A 177 -0.14 5.45 -18.11
#